data_AF-A0A2V1CTC9-F1
#
_entry.id   AF-A0A2V1CTC9-F1
#
_cell.length_a   1.000
_cell.length_b   1.000
_cell.length_c   1.000
_cell.angle_alpha   90.00
_cell.angle_beta   90.00
_cell.angle_gamma   90.00
#
_symmetry.space_group_name_H-M   'P 1'
#
loop_
_entity.id
_entity.type
_entity.pdbx_description
1 polymer ?
#
loop_
_entity_poly.entity_id
_entity_poly.type
_entity_poly.pdbx_seq_one_letter_code
_entity_poly.pdbx_strand_id
1 'polypeptide(L)'
;MLDPFFAPIPILVETVKPLCDYLSLKSLPLHIHEILFAFGFYHFIFEYLAPPISSFFLPKQYKRLSYESKLRWNMHCASMVQCCNITVLALWTIYSDNERRNMNLEERMWGYTGAAALVQALATGYFLFDLVVMVRYLDVFGLGMLAHASSCLVTYTLGFRPIFNYYGCVFMLYELSTIFLNFHWFFDKMGMTGSKPQLYNGITLIVVFFSCRLVWGAYSSFNIYRDVWNALHFDRSVKVGGTEEMMLFAGERSLPMWLVVMYMSGHVILQALNVFWFGKMIAAVKKRFVKAPQQNGIKKKV
;
A
#
# COMPACT_ATOMS: atom_id res chain seq x y z
N MET A 1 12.51 -0.90 -17.74
CA MET A 1 13.47 0.05 -17.14
C MET A 1 14.28 -0.65 -16.05
N LEU A 2 15.60 -0.46 -16.02
CA LEU A 2 16.45 -0.93 -14.91
C LEU A 2 16.09 -0.23 -13.59
N ASP A 3 16.51 -0.79 -12.46
CA ASP A 3 16.43 -0.06 -11.18
C ASP A 3 17.21 1.26 -11.31
N PRO A 4 16.55 2.42 -11.12
CA PRO A 4 17.19 3.71 -11.36
C PRO A 4 17.99 4.25 -10.18
N PHE A 5 17.91 3.64 -8.98
CA PHE A 5 18.43 4.24 -7.76
C PHE A 5 19.46 3.39 -7.04
N PHE A 6 19.27 2.07 -6.94
CA PHE A 6 20.16 1.23 -6.13
C PHE A 6 20.64 0.01 -6.89
N ALA A 7 21.96 -0.18 -6.89
CA ALA A 7 22.57 -1.37 -7.45
C ALA A 7 22.52 -2.53 -6.44
N PRO A 8 22.21 -3.76 -6.87
CA PRO A 8 22.22 -4.93 -5.99
C PRO A 8 23.56 -5.12 -5.29
N ILE A 9 23.53 -5.34 -3.98
CA ILE A 9 24.72 -5.59 -3.17
C ILE A 9 25.11 -7.08 -3.27
N PRO A 10 26.24 -7.46 -3.90
CA PRO A 10 26.54 -8.85 -4.24
C PRO A 10 26.48 -9.82 -3.06
N ILE A 11 27.05 -9.43 -1.92
CA ILE A 11 27.08 -10.29 -0.74
C ILE A 11 25.68 -10.56 -0.16
N LEU A 12 24.78 -9.58 -0.22
CA LEU A 12 23.40 -9.78 0.24
C LEU A 12 22.63 -10.69 -0.72
N VAL A 13 22.81 -10.48 -2.04
CA VAL A 13 22.23 -11.31 -3.09
C VAL A 13 22.63 -12.78 -2.87
N GLU A 14 23.93 -13.05 -2.76
CA GLU A 14 24.45 -14.41 -2.57
C GLU A 14 23.94 -15.06 -1.29
N THR A 15 23.83 -14.28 -0.20
CA THR A 15 23.37 -14.78 1.10
C THR A 15 21.90 -15.23 1.06
N VAL A 16 21.02 -14.46 0.42
CA VAL A 16 19.58 -14.78 0.41
C VAL A 16 19.16 -15.69 -0.73
N LYS A 17 19.99 -15.84 -1.77
CA LYS A 17 19.68 -16.61 -2.97
C LYS A 17 19.23 -18.05 -2.69
N PRO A 18 19.88 -18.85 -1.82
CA PRO A 18 19.45 -20.23 -1.56
C PRO A 18 18.01 -20.32 -1.03
N LEU A 19 17.65 -19.42 -0.10
CA LEU A 19 16.30 -19.36 0.45
C LEU A 19 15.29 -18.86 -0.60
N CYS A 20 15.68 -17.86 -1.40
CA CYS A 20 14.84 -17.31 -2.45
C CYS A 20 14.57 -18.34 -3.55
N ASP A 21 15.56 -19.12 -3.95
CA ASP A 21 15.41 -20.19 -4.94
C ASP A 21 14.46 -21.27 -4.41
N TYR A 22 14.62 -21.69 -3.14
CA TYR A 22 13.72 -22.64 -2.48
C TYR A 22 12.27 -22.13 -2.43
N LEU A 23 12.07 -20.86 -2.09
CA LEU A 23 10.76 -20.22 -2.03
C LEU A 23 10.27 -19.68 -3.39
N SER A 24 11.01 -19.91 -4.48
CA SER A 24 10.71 -19.38 -5.83
C SER A 24 10.60 -17.85 -5.92
N LEU A 25 11.22 -17.10 -5.00
CA LEU A 25 11.26 -15.63 -4.94
C LEU A 25 12.37 -15.06 -5.83
N LYS A 26 12.33 -15.39 -7.13
CA LYS A 26 13.47 -15.24 -8.05
C LYS A 26 14.03 -13.82 -8.17
N SER A 27 13.19 -12.79 -8.11
CA SER A 27 13.63 -11.39 -8.21
C SER A 27 13.99 -10.76 -6.85
N LEU A 28 13.63 -11.38 -5.72
CA LEU A 28 13.88 -10.83 -4.39
C LEU A 28 15.37 -10.59 -4.10
N PRO A 29 16.31 -11.49 -4.45
CA PRO A 29 17.72 -11.28 -4.17
C PRO A 29 18.25 -9.96 -4.73
N LEU A 30 17.76 -9.51 -5.90
CA LEU A 30 18.19 -8.24 -6.49
C LEU A 30 17.76 -7.04 -5.64
N HIS A 31 16.63 -7.13 -4.94
CA HIS A 31 16.01 -6.03 -4.23
C HIS A 31 16.07 -6.14 -2.69
N ILE A 32 16.77 -7.15 -2.15
CA ILE A 32 16.85 -7.34 -0.69
C ILE A 32 17.38 -6.11 0.04
N HIS A 33 18.35 -5.42 -0.56
CA HIS A 33 18.95 -4.22 -0.01
C HIS A 33 17.95 -3.05 0.08
N GLU A 34 17.06 -2.90 -0.89
CA GLU A 34 15.97 -1.91 -0.87
C GLU A 34 14.92 -2.24 0.19
N ILE A 35 14.57 -3.52 0.37
CA ILE A 35 13.65 -3.99 1.41
C ILE A 35 14.20 -3.64 2.79
N LEU A 36 15.48 -3.97 3.04
CA LEU A 36 16.16 -3.70 4.30
C LEU A 36 16.32 -2.19 4.54
N PHE A 37 16.64 -1.44 3.49
CA PHE A 37 16.72 0.02 3.56
C PHE A 37 15.37 0.62 3.95
N ALA A 38 14.29 0.27 3.25
CA ALA A 38 12.95 0.78 3.55
C ALA A 38 12.51 0.40 4.97
N PHE A 39 12.71 -0.86 5.38
CA PHE A 39 12.44 -1.30 6.75
C PHE A 39 13.17 -0.43 7.79
N GLY A 40 14.49 -0.27 7.65
CA GLY A 40 15.30 0.52 8.57
C GLY A 40 14.92 2.00 8.56
N PHE A 41 14.62 2.57 7.39
CA PHE A 41 14.23 3.96 7.22
C PHE A 41 12.91 4.27 7.94
N TYR A 42 11.86 3.46 7.75
CA TYR A 42 10.58 3.68 8.43
C TYR A 42 10.65 3.38 9.92
N HIS A 43 11.44 2.38 10.33
CA HIS A 43 11.72 2.14 11.75
C HIS A 43 12.40 3.35 12.39
N PHE A 44 13.39 3.93 11.71
CA PHE A 44 14.06 5.14 12.16
C PHE A 44 13.10 6.32 12.29
N ILE A 45 12.20 6.50 11.31
CA ILE A 45 11.18 7.56 11.38
C ILE A 45 10.29 7.37 12.61
N PHE A 46 9.77 6.16 12.81
CA PHE A 46 8.84 5.86 13.88
C PHE A 46 9.45 6.03 15.27
N GLU A 47 10.64 5.46 15.49
CA GLU A 47 11.24 5.35 16.82
C GLU A 47 12.07 6.58 17.18
N TYR A 48 12.80 7.16 16.22
CA TYR A 48 13.84 8.16 16.50
C TYR A 48 13.56 9.53 15.89
N LEU A 49 12.83 9.64 14.78
CA LEU A 49 12.62 10.93 14.12
C LEU A 49 11.30 11.60 14.52
N ALA A 50 10.18 10.86 14.46
CA ALA A 50 8.85 11.39 14.71
C ALA A 50 8.66 11.95 16.13
N PRO A 51 9.12 11.28 17.22
CA PRO A 51 8.95 11.81 18.57
C PRO A 51 9.63 13.16 18.83
N PRO A 52 10.95 13.36 18.54
CA PRO A 52 11.61 14.62 18.83
C PRO A 52 11.12 15.75 17.92
N ILE A 53 10.91 15.49 16.62
CA ILE A 53 10.38 16.49 15.68
C ILE A 53 9.00 16.96 16.12
N SER A 54 8.09 16.02 16.42
CA SER A 54 6.73 16.36 16.87
C SER A 54 6.73 17.10 18.21
N SER A 55 7.63 16.73 19.12
CA SER A 55 7.78 17.42 20.41
C SER A 55 8.32 18.84 20.28
N PHE A 56 9.14 19.11 19.25
CA PHE A 56 9.72 20.42 18.99
C PHE A 56 8.75 21.36 18.28
N PHE A 57 8.13 20.92 17.18
CA PHE A 57 7.22 21.75 16.39
C PHE A 57 5.81 21.86 16.98
N LEU A 58 5.33 20.83 17.68
CA LEU A 58 3.97 20.77 18.23
C LEU A 58 3.97 20.43 19.74
N PRO A 59 4.70 21.19 20.58
CA PRO A 59 4.93 20.84 21.97
C PRO A 59 3.63 20.77 22.78
N LYS A 60 2.67 21.65 22.50
CA LYS A 60 1.39 21.71 23.25
C LYS A 60 0.47 20.53 22.91
N GLN A 61 0.48 20.10 21.65
CA GLN A 61 -0.37 19.03 21.14
C GLN A 61 0.24 17.68 21.47
N TYR A 62 1.48 17.43 21.03
CA TYR A 62 2.11 16.12 21.12
C TYR A 62 2.44 15.70 22.56
N LYS A 63 2.96 16.60 23.41
CA LYS A 63 3.34 16.23 24.78
C LYS A 63 2.15 15.80 25.64
N ARG A 64 0.96 16.35 25.36
CA ARG A 64 -0.31 16.05 26.06
C ARG A 64 -0.91 14.70 25.66
N LEU A 65 -0.48 14.11 24.53
CA LEU A 65 -0.99 12.82 24.09
C LEU A 65 -0.60 11.70 25.06
N SER A 66 -1.51 10.74 25.25
CA SER A 66 -1.22 9.48 25.94
C SER A 66 -0.12 8.70 25.21
N TYR A 67 0.49 7.74 25.89
CA TYR A 67 1.50 6.86 25.30
C TYR A 67 0.99 6.20 24.00
N GLU A 68 -0.19 5.60 24.05
CA GLU A 68 -0.85 4.98 22.88
C GLU A 68 -1.08 5.97 21.74
N SER A 69 -1.52 7.19 22.06
CA SER A 69 -1.76 8.23 21.05
C SER A 69 -0.46 8.73 20.42
N LYS A 70 0.65 8.74 21.18
CA LYS A 70 1.99 9.06 20.65
C LYS A 70 2.48 7.98 19.70
N LEU A 71 2.28 6.70 20.04
CA LEU A 71 2.62 5.59 19.12
C LEU A 71 1.82 5.69 17.81
N ARG A 72 0.51 5.93 17.90
CA ARG A 72 -0.33 6.15 16.71
C ARG A 72 0.11 7.38 15.92
N TRP A 73 0.48 8.46 16.60
CA TRP A 73 1.02 9.66 15.97
C TRP A 73 2.29 9.37 15.18
N ASN A 74 3.25 8.67 15.79
CA ASN A 74 4.50 8.31 15.12
C ASN A 74 4.26 7.38 13.93
N MET A 75 3.30 6.46 14.06
CA MET A 75 2.87 5.62 12.94
C MET A 75 2.27 6.44 11.79
N HIS A 76 1.42 7.44 12.08
CA HIS A 76 0.90 8.35 11.06
C HIS A 76 2.00 9.20 10.41
N CYS A 77 3.07 9.55 11.13
CA CYS A 77 4.23 10.22 10.53
C CYS A 77 4.98 9.30 9.56
N ALA A 78 5.28 8.06 9.96
CA ALA A 78 5.93 7.07 9.09
C ALA A 78 5.06 6.76 7.86
N SER A 79 3.77 6.52 8.07
CA SER A 79 2.78 6.30 7.01
C SER A 79 2.68 7.49 6.07
N MET A 80 2.72 8.74 6.56
CA MET A 80 2.69 9.93 5.70
C MET A 80 3.88 9.98 4.74
N VAL A 81 5.08 9.72 5.25
CA VAL A 81 6.29 9.67 4.41
C VAL A 81 6.16 8.53 3.38
N GLN A 82 5.70 7.36 3.81
CA GLN A 82 5.51 6.23 2.92
C GLN A 82 4.50 6.52 1.82
N CYS A 83 3.31 6.99 2.15
CA CYS A 83 2.23 7.10 1.17
C CYS A 83 2.54 8.18 0.13
N CYS A 84 3.22 9.25 0.53
CA CYS A 84 3.73 10.26 -0.40
C CYS A 84 4.81 9.68 -1.33
N ASN A 85 5.84 9.05 -0.77
CA ASN A 85 6.97 8.51 -1.54
C ASN A 85 6.51 7.44 -2.53
N ILE A 86 5.74 6.46 -2.05
CA ILE A 86 5.33 5.32 -2.86
C ILE A 86 4.35 5.72 -3.97
N THR A 87 3.46 6.69 -3.69
CA THR A 87 2.52 7.17 -4.70
C THR A 87 3.25 7.94 -5.81
N VAL A 88 4.21 8.79 -5.46
CA VAL A 88 5.03 9.51 -6.44
C VAL A 88 5.84 8.53 -7.28
N LEU A 89 6.52 7.57 -6.65
CA LEU A 89 7.31 6.56 -7.35
C LEU A 89 6.43 5.68 -8.24
N ALA A 90 5.28 5.20 -7.75
CA ALA A 90 4.36 4.39 -8.55
C ALA A 90 3.84 5.15 -9.78
N LEU A 91 3.43 6.41 -9.62
CA LEU A 91 2.98 7.25 -10.75
C LEU A 91 4.13 7.51 -11.74
N TRP A 92 5.32 7.80 -11.24
CA TRP A 92 6.50 8.01 -12.06
C TRP A 92 6.89 6.77 -12.85
N THR A 93 6.90 5.59 -12.22
CA THR A 93 7.14 4.30 -12.88
C THR A 93 6.04 4.00 -13.91
N ILE A 94 4.76 4.23 -13.58
CA ILE A 94 3.64 4.03 -14.51
C ILE A 94 3.78 4.91 -15.76
N TYR A 95 4.27 6.14 -15.61
CA TYR A 95 4.40 7.10 -16.70
C TYR A 95 5.68 6.88 -17.53
N SER A 96 6.82 6.68 -16.86
CA SER A 96 8.17 6.73 -17.44
C SER A 96 8.67 5.37 -17.92
N ASP A 97 8.18 4.27 -17.35
CA ASP A 97 8.59 2.93 -17.77
C ASP A 97 7.85 2.48 -19.03
N ASN A 98 8.45 2.78 -20.19
CA ASN A 98 7.90 2.42 -21.50
C ASN A 98 7.80 0.89 -21.69
N GLU A 99 8.72 0.11 -21.13
CA GLU A 99 8.66 -1.36 -21.18
C GLU A 99 7.39 -1.83 -20.47
N ARG A 100 7.20 -1.40 -19.22
CA ARG A 100 6.01 -1.72 -18.43
C ARG A 100 4.72 -1.30 -19.14
N ARG A 101 4.68 -0.11 -19.73
CA ARG A 101 3.49 0.42 -20.43
C ARG A 101 3.10 -0.38 -21.67
N ASN A 102 4.08 -0.91 -22.38
CA ASN A 102 3.88 -1.64 -23.63
C ASN A 102 3.77 -3.16 -23.43
N MET A 103 3.76 -3.63 -22.18
CA MET A 103 3.62 -5.05 -21.87
C MET A 103 2.35 -5.65 -22.45
N ASN A 104 2.51 -6.74 -23.20
CA ASN A 104 1.42 -7.55 -23.71
C ASN A 104 0.74 -8.36 -22.58
N LEU A 105 -0.23 -9.22 -22.92
CA LEU A 105 -0.97 -10.02 -21.94
C LEU A 105 -0.07 -10.95 -21.11
N GLU A 106 0.93 -11.55 -21.73
CA GLU A 106 1.85 -12.47 -21.07
C GLU A 106 2.88 -11.71 -20.21
N GLU A 107 3.43 -10.62 -20.74
CA GLU A 107 4.37 -9.77 -20.01
C GLU A 107 3.71 -9.07 -18.81
N ARG A 108 2.42 -8.74 -18.88
CA ARG A 108 1.67 -8.24 -17.70
C ARG A 108 1.56 -9.26 -16.57
N MET A 109 1.62 -10.55 -16.92
CA MET A 109 1.55 -11.65 -15.96
C MET A 109 2.92 -11.97 -15.36
N TRP A 110 3.95 -12.21 -16.19
CA TRP A 110 5.27 -12.68 -15.73
C TRP A 110 6.44 -11.74 -15.99
N GLY A 111 6.19 -10.66 -16.72
CA GLY A 111 7.21 -9.69 -17.09
C GLY A 111 7.76 -8.97 -15.86
N TYR A 112 9.01 -8.55 -15.98
CA TYR A 112 9.77 -7.90 -14.94
C TYR A 112 10.35 -6.58 -15.46
N THR A 113 10.25 -5.55 -14.63
CA THR A 113 11.00 -4.30 -14.80
C THR A 113 11.59 -3.91 -13.45
N GLY A 114 12.84 -3.44 -13.44
CA GLY A 114 13.53 -3.04 -12.22
C GLY A 114 12.81 -1.89 -11.51
N ALA A 115 12.31 -0.90 -12.25
CA ALA A 115 11.58 0.23 -11.66
C ALA A 115 10.26 -0.20 -10.98
N ALA A 116 9.53 -1.17 -11.51
CA ALA A 116 8.32 -1.68 -10.84
C ALA A 116 8.67 -2.59 -9.65
N ALA A 117 9.74 -3.38 -9.77
CA ALA A 117 10.23 -4.22 -8.70
C ALA A 117 10.79 -3.40 -7.51
N LEU A 118 11.40 -2.25 -7.77
CA LEU A 118 11.78 -1.27 -6.75
C LEU A 118 10.57 -0.77 -5.94
N VAL A 119 9.49 -0.36 -6.62
CA VAL A 119 8.25 0.07 -5.95
C VAL A 119 7.72 -1.06 -5.06
N GLN A 120 7.73 -2.30 -5.56
CA GLN A 120 7.35 -3.47 -4.78
C GLN A 120 8.29 -3.72 -3.59
N ALA A 121 9.60 -3.54 -3.74
CA ALA A 121 10.58 -3.73 -2.68
C ALA A 121 10.48 -2.70 -1.56
N LEU A 122 10.34 -1.43 -1.91
CA LEU A 122 10.13 -0.35 -0.94
C LEU A 122 8.83 -0.55 -0.16
N ALA A 123 7.77 -1.00 -0.82
CA ALA A 123 6.52 -1.35 -0.15
C ALA A 123 6.66 -2.59 0.75
N THR A 124 7.36 -3.63 0.28
CA THR A 124 7.64 -4.84 1.08
C THR A 124 8.39 -4.47 2.36
N GLY A 125 9.42 -3.62 2.27
CA GLY A 125 10.17 -3.14 3.42
C GLY A 125 9.33 -2.31 4.40
N TYR A 126 8.42 -1.47 3.89
CA TYR A 126 7.44 -0.77 4.74
C TYR A 126 6.49 -1.74 5.45
N PHE A 127 5.92 -2.72 4.75
CA PHE A 127 5.00 -3.68 5.39
C PHE A 127 5.71 -4.62 6.36
N LEU A 128 7.00 -4.88 6.16
CA LEU A 128 7.83 -5.58 7.14
C LEU A 128 7.98 -4.74 8.42
N PHE A 129 8.24 -3.44 8.26
CA PHE A 129 8.27 -2.49 9.38
C PHE A 129 6.90 -2.46 10.09
N ASP A 130 5.82 -2.35 9.32
CA ASP A 130 4.46 -2.28 9.84
C ASP A 130 4.13 -3.53 10.65
N LEU A 131 4.45 -4.72 10.12
CA LEU A 131 4.26 -5.99 10.83
C LEU A 131 5.00 -6.03 12.16
N VAL A 132 6.28 -5.62 12.18
CA VAL A 132 7.09 -5.60 13.41
C VAL A 132 6.47 -4.67 14.45
N VAL A 133 6.00 -3.49 14.05
CA VAL A 133 5.35 -2.53 14.96
C VAL A 133 4.00 -3.05 15.44
N MET A 134 3.20 -3.66 14.55
CA MET A 134 1.90 -4.25 14.91
C MET A 134 2.04 -5.42 15.89
N VAL A 135 3.08 -6.24 15.76
CA VAL A 135 3.38 -7.33 16.71
C VAL A 135 3.86 -6.74 18.04
N ARG A 136 4.74 -5.74 18.01
CA ARG A 136 5.31 -5.14 19.22
C ARG A 136 4.27 -4.41 20.08
N TYR A 137 3.32 -3.71 19.44
CA TYR A 137 2.30 -2.91 20.12
C TYR A 137 0.89 -3.39 19.78
N LEU A 138 0.69 -4.71 19.86
CA LEU A 138 -0.57 -5.35 19.49
C LEU A 138 -1.75 -4.88 20.36
N ASP A 139 -1.49 -4.60 21.64
CA ASP A 139 -2.43 -4.02 22.59
C ASP A 139 -2.91 -2.63 22.15
N VAL A 140 -2.04 -1.85 21.50
CA VAL A 140 -2.35 -0.50 21.02
C VAL A 140 -3.07 -0.53 19.69
N PHE A 141 -2.57 -1.26 18.69
CA PHE A 141 -3.09 -1.22 17.32
C PHE A 141 -4.20 -2.24 17.03
N GLY A 142 -4.20 -3.38 17.74
CA GLY A 142 -5.19 -4.43 17.63
C GLY A 142 -5.00 -5.40 16.46
N LEU A 143 -5.72 -6.52 16.51
CA LEU A 143 -5.60 -7.63 15.55
C LEU A 143 -5.95 -7.25 14.10
N GLY A 144 -6.84 -6.28 13.90
CA GLY A 144 -7.23 -5.84 12.55
C GLY A 144 -6.05 -5.24 11.77
N MET A 145 -5.23 -4.43 12.44
CA MET A 145 -4.03 -3.85 11.81
C MET A 145 -2.92 -4.89 11.64
N LEU A 146 -2.78 -5.84 12.57
CA LEU A 146 -1.86 -6.97 12.41
C LEU A 146 -2.21 -7.84 11.19
N ALA A 147 -3.49 -8.15 11.01
CA ALA A 147 -3.97 -8.90 9.85
C ALA A 147 -3.71 -8.12 8.54
N HIS A 148 -3.94 -6.81 8.54
CA HIS A 148 -3.60 -5.94 7.42
C HIS A 148 -2.11 -5.99 7.08
N ALA A 149 -1.23 -5.70 8.04
CA ALA A 149 0.23 -5.70 7.83
C ALA A 149 0.74 -7.07 7.32
N SER A 150 0.24 -8.16 7.92
CA SER A 150 0.56 -9.53 7.50
C SER A 150 0.12 -9.80 6.05
N SER A 151 -1.11 -9.44 5.71
CA SER A 151 -1.67 -9.67 4.37
C SER A 151 -0.91 -8.89 3.30
N CYS A 152 -0.56 -7.63 3.58
CA CYS A 152 0.21 -6.79 2.67
C CYS A 152 1.64 -7.33 2.50
N LEU A 153 2.32 -7.69 3.60
CA LEU A 153 3.67 -8.25 3.54
C LEU A 153 3.71 -9.54 2.72
N VAL A 154 2.78 -10.47 2.95
CA VAL A 154 2.70 -11.72 2.18
C VAL A 154 2.45 -11.42 0.69
N THR A 155 1.50 -10.56 0.37
CA THR A 155 1.14 -10.21 -1.01
C THR A 155 2.34 -9.62 -1.76
N TYR A 156 3.02 -8.63 -1.19
CA TYR A 156 4.15 -7.97 -1.86
C TYR A 156 5.42 -8.84 -1.88
N THR A 157 5.64 -9.68 -0.86
CA THR A 157 6.73 -10.67 -0.88
C THR A 157 6.51 -11.70 -1.98
N LEU A 158 5.29 -12.20 -2.13
CA LEU A 158 4.97 -13.17 -3.18
C LEU A 158 5.03 -12.57 -4.59
N GLY A 159 5.02 -11.25 -4.74
CA GLY A 159 5.24 -10.59 -6.03
C GLY A 159 6.67 -10.78 -6.55
N PHE A 160 7.60 -11.23 -5.71
CA PHE A 160 8.94 -11.63 -6.14
C PHE A 160 8.99 -13.06 -6.69
N ARG A 161 7.92 -13.85 -6.52
CA ARG A 161 7.63 -14.94 -7.45
C ARG A 161 7.16 -14.25 -8.71
N PRO A 162 7.91 -14.30 -9.82
CA PRO A 162 7.85 -13.35 -10.95
C PRO A 162 6.50 -13.37 -11.67
N ILE A 163 5.51 -12.80 -11.00
CA ILE A 163 4.10 -12.83 -11.28
C ILE A 163 3.55 -11.50 -10.75
N PHE A 164 2.72 -10.81 -11.54
CA PHE A 164 2.03 -9.57 -11.15
C PHE A 164 2.93 -8.36 -10.84
N ASN A 165 4.20 -8.36 -11.26
CA ASN A 165 5.09 -7.18 -11.12
C ASN A 165 4.47 -5.92 -11.77
N TYR A 166 3.84 -6.08 -12.94
CA TYR A 166 3.07 -5.01 -13.60
C TYR A 166 2.00 -4.39 -12.67
N TYR A 167 1.27 -5.23 -11.93
CA TYR A 167 0.15 -4.84 -11.07
C TYR A 167 0.58 -4.28 -9.72
N GLY A 168 1.80 -4.58 -9.25
CA GLY A 168 2.34 -4.03 -8.01
C GLY A 168 2.25 -2.50 -7.96
N CYS A 169 2.71 -1.82 -9.02
CA CYS A 169 2.61 -0.36 -9.13
C CYS A 169 1.15 0.14 -9.20
N VAL A 170 0.28 -0.64 -9.85
CA VAL A 170 -1.13 -0.26 -10.09
C VAL A 170 -1.92 -0.23 -8.78
N PHE A 171 -1.77 -1.25 -7.95
CA PHE A 171 -2.48 -1.34 -6.67
C PHE A 171 -1.85 -0.49 -5.57
N MET A 172 -0.57 -0.10 -5.72
CA MET A 172 0.08 0.84 -4.82
C MET A 172 -0.58 2.23 -4.81
N LEU A 173 -1.27 2.61 -5.89
CA LEU A 173 -2.01 3.87 -5.97
C LEU A 173 -3.17 3.98 -4.96
N TYR A 174 -3.52 2.89 -4.26
CA TYR A 174 -4.46 2.94 -3.14
C TYR A 174 -3.94 3.83 -2.00
N GLU A 175 -2.62 3.96 -1.86
CA GLU A 175 -1.97 4.81 -0.85
C GLU A 175 -2.17 6.31 -1.09
N LEU A 176 -2.57 6.74 -2.30
CA LEU A 176 -2.88 8.14 -2.58
C LEU A 176 -3.96 8.69 -1.63
N SER A 177 -4.94 7.85 -1.28
CA SER A 177 -5.99 8.19 -0.32
C SER A 177 -5.48 8.27 1.13
N THR A 178 -4.43 7.51 1.46
CA THR A 178 -3.83 7.45 2.80
C THR A 178 -3.21 8.79 3.20
N ILE A 179 -2.71 9.58 2.24
CA ILE A 179 -2.21 10.94 2.46
C ILE A 179 -3.29 11.80 3.15
N PHE A 180 -4.49 11.83 2.57
CA PHE A 180 -5.60 12.63 3.10
C PHE A 180 -6.19 12.03 4.37
N LEU A 181 -6.12 10.70 4.54
CA LEU A 181 -6.52 10.01 5.76
C LEU A 181 -5.62 10.43 6.93
N ASN A 182 -4.30 10.46 6.72
CA ASN A 182 -3.33 10.88 7.73
C ASN A 182 -3.55 12.34 8.12
N PHE A 183 -3.72 13.26 7.16
CA PHE A 183 -4.06 14.65 7.47
C PHE A 183 -5.39 14.77 8.24
N HIS A 184 -6.40 13.98 7.86
CA HIS A 184 -7.70 14.00 8.56
C HIS A 184 -7.53 13.59 10.03
N TRP A 185 -6.72 12.57 10.29
CA TRP A 185 -6.40 12.11 11.63
C TRP A 185 -5.58 13.14 12.42
N PHE A 186 -4.57 13.76 11.80
CA PHE A 186 -3.79 14.82 12.44
C PHE A 186 -4.66 16.00 12.84
N PHE A 187 -5.60 16.44 12.00
CA PHE A 187 -6.54 17.50 12.36
C PHE A 187 -7.38 17.14 13.59
N ASP A 188 -7.79 15.88 13.74
CA ASP A 188 -8.50 15.43 14.95
C ASP A 188 -7.61 15.56 16.21
N LYS A 189 -6.38 15.06 16.15
CA LYS A 189 -5.46 15.09 17.30
C LYS A 189 -4.91 16.48 17.64
N MET A 190 -4.90 17.39 16.67
CA MET A 190 -4.57 18.79 16.91
C MET A 190 -5.75 19.62 17.46
N GLY A 191 -6.93 19.02 17.65
CA GLY A 191 -8.13 19.74 18.11
C GLY A 191 -8.72 20.67 17.04
N MET A 192 -8.42 20.41 15.76
CA MET A 192 -8.94 21.16 14.62
C MET A 192 -10.23 20.55 14.05
N THR A 193 -10.92 19.73 14.85
CA THR A 193 -12.15 19.07 14.43
C THR A 193 -13.25 20.10 14.13
N GLY A 194 -13.83 20.01 12.94
CA GLY A 194 -14.85 20.95 12.45
C GLY A 194 -14.30 22.21 11.78
N SER A 195 -12.97 22.38 11.71
CA SER A 195 -12.36 23.51 11.00
C SER A 195 -12.53 23.42 9.48
N LYS A 196 -12.45 24.56 8.78
CA LYS A 196 -12.49 24.61 7.30
C LYS A 196 -11.41 23.71 6.65
N PRO A 197 -10.13 23.70 7.11
CA PRO A 197 -9.13 22.78 6.58
C PRO A 197 -9.50 21.30 6.71
N GLN A 198 -10.03 20.88 7.87
CA GLN A 198 -10.45 19.48 8.04
C GLN A 198 -11.63 19.13 7.12
N LEU A 199 -12.56 20.06 6.89
CA LEU A 199 -13.67 19.87 5.96
C LEU A 199 -13.18 19.68 4.52
N TYR A 200 -12.34 20.59 4.02
CA TYR A 200 -11.79 20.47 2.66
C TYR A 200 -11.00 19.17 2.50
N ASN A 201 -10.13 18.85 3.45
CA ASN A 201 -9.39 17.59 3.45
C ASN A 201 -10.32 16.37 3.49
N GLY A 202 -11.41 16.42 4.27
CA GLY A 202 -12.41 15.35 4.32
C GLY A 202 -13.13 15.13 2.99
N ILE A 203 -13.48 16.21 2.27
CA ILE A 203 -14.07 16.12 0.92
C ILE A 203 -13.05 15.52 -0.05
N THR A 204 -11.81 16.03 -0.04
CA THR A 204 -10.73 15.51 -0.90
C THR A 204 -10.45 14.04 -0.61
N LEU A 205 -10.41 13.62 0.66
CA LEU A 205 -10.26 12.22 1.06
C LEU A 205 -11.33 11.34 0.41
N ILE A 206 -12.60 11.74 0.47
CA ILE A 206 -13.71 10.96 -0.10
C ILE A 206 -13.58 10.85 -1.63
N VAL A 207 -13.29 11.97 -2.31
CA VAL A 207 -13.14 12.00 -3.78
C VAL A 207 -11.97 11.12 -4.22
N VAL A 208 -10.82 11.28 -3.57
CA VAL A 208 -9.60 10.52 -3.89
C VAL A 208 -9.80 9.05 -3.58
N PHE A 209 -10.34 8.69 -2.41
CA PHE A 209 -10.64 7.31 -2.05
C PHE A 209 -11.59 6.66 -3.06
N PHE A 210 -12.67 7.33 -3.44
CA PHE A 210 -13.60 6.83 -4.46
C PHE A 210 -12.87 6.59 -5.79
N SER A 211 -12.07 7.55 -6.23
CA SER A 211 -11.39 7.50 -7.52
C SER A 211 -10.32 6.40 -7.56
N CYS A 212 -9.40 6.35 -6.58
CA CYS A 212 -8.28 5.41 -6.63
C CYS A 212 -8.64 3.99 -6.16
N ARG A 213 -9.55 3.83 -5.19
CA ARG A 213 -9.86 2.50 -4.62
C ARG A 213 -11.10 1.85 -5.22
N LEU A 214 -12.16 2.62 -5.53
CA LEU A 214 -13.39 2.06 -6.07
C LEU A 214 -13.40 2.04 -7.59
N VAL A 215 -13.08 3.16 -8.25
CA VAL A 215 -13.09 3.22 -9.73
C VAL A 215 -11.85 2.56 -10.31
N TRP A 216 -10.68 3.13 -10.06
CA TRP A 216 -9.40 2.60 -10.55
C TRP A 216 -9.12 1.20 -10.02
N GLY A 217 -9.41 0.98 -8.73
CA GLY A 217 -9.25 -0.32 -8.11
C GLY A 217 -10.10 -1.42 -8.73
N ALA A 218 -11.39 -1.18 -8.96
CA ALA A 218 -12.26 -2.18 -9.59
C ALA A 218 -11.86 -2.44 -11.05
N TYR A 219 -11.52 -1.39 -11.80
CA TYR A 219 -11.01 -1.52 -13.16
C TYR A 219 -9.72 -2.37 -13.21
N SER A 220 -8.78 -2.08 -12.32
CA SER A 220 -7.52 -2.83 -12.21
C SER A 220 -7.73 -4.28 -11.76
N SER A 221 -8.67 -4.52 -10.84
CA SER A 221 -9.09 -5.87 -10.44
C SER A 221 -9.69 -6.65 -11.61
N PHE A 222 -10.56 -6.03 -12.41
CA PHE A 222 -11.08 -6.68 -13.62
C PHE A 222 -9.96 -7.07 -14.60
N ASN A 223 -8.96 -6.20 -14.80
CA ASN A 223 -7.85 -6.47 -15.69
C ASN A 223 -6.98 -7.66 -15.23
N ILE A 224 -6.68 -7.75 -13.93
CA ILE A 224 -5.90 -8.90 -13.41
C ILE A 224 -6.71 -10.19 -13.49
N TYR A 225 -8.03 -10.16 -13.24
CA TYR A 225 -8.89 -11.34 -13.42
C TYR A 225 -8.92 -11.81 -14.87
N ARG A 226 -9.06 -10.87 -15.83
CA ARG A 226 -9.02 -11.16 -17.26
C ARG A 226 -7.68 -11.77 -17.68
N ASP A 227 -6.57 -11.21 -17.22
CA ASP A 227 -5.24 -11.72 -17.59
C ASP A 227 -4.98 -13.10 -17.01
N VAL A 228 -5.36 -13.34 -15.76
CA VAL A 228 -5.29 -14.66 -15.14
C VAL A 228 -6.15 -15.65 -15.90
N TRP A 229 -7.39 -15.28 -16.25
CA TRP A 229 -8.27 -16.13 -17.04
C TRP A 229 -7.64 -16.50 -18.38
N ASN A 230 -7.09 -15.51 -19.09
CA ASN A 230 -6.40 -15.72 -20.35
C ASN A 230 -5.17 -16.61 -20.18
N ALA A 231 -4.33 -16.36 -19.17
CA ALA A 231 -3.16 -17.17 -18.86
C ALA A 231 -3.48 -18.65 -18.53
N LEU A 232 -4.69 -18.92 -18.02
CA LEU A 232 -5.16 -20.28 -17.72
C LEU A 232 -5.79 -21.00 -18.91
N HIS A 233 -6.36 -20.28 -19.89
CA HIS A 233 -7.15 -20.86 -20.97
C HIS A 233 -6.51 -20.76 -22.37
N PHE A 234 -5.53 -19.88 -22.58
CA PHE A 234 -4.79 -19.84 -23.84
C PHE A 234 -3.70 -20.92 -23.89
N ASP A 235 -3.52 -21.49 -25.09
CA ASP A 235 -2.53 -22.52 -25.34
C ASP A 235 -1.11 -21.95 -25.15
N ARG A 236 -0.39 -22.49 -24.16
CA ARG A 236 0.99 -22.09 -23.82
C ARG A 236 2.01 -22.45 -24.90
N SER A 237 1.59 -23.23 -25.92
CA SER A 237 2.41 -23.60 -27.08
C SER A 237 2.72 -22.40 -27.99
N VAL A 238 1.89 -21.35 -27.96
CA VAL A 238 2.14 -20.11 -28.68
C VAL A 238 3.09 -19.26 -27.84
N LYS A 239 4.38 -19.23 -28.20
CA LYS A 239 5.31 -18.22 -27.71
C LYS A 239 4.81 -16.84 -28.17
N VAL A 240 3.94 -16.21 -27.39
CA VAL A 240 3.55 -14.83 -27.63
C VAL A 240 4.80 -13.99 -27.38
N GLY A 241 5.26 -13.31 -28.42
CA GLY A 241 6.53 -12.60 -28.43
C GLY A 241 6.63 -11.62 -27.27
N GLY A 242 7.56 -11.88 -26.36
CA GLY A 242 8.07 -10.89 -25.41
C GLY A 242 9.59 -10.84 -25.51
N THR A 243 10.17 -9.67 -25.29
CA THR A 243 11.64 -9.55 -25.29
C THR A 243 12.24 -10.40 -24.18
N GLU A 244 13.32 -11.12 -24.48
CA GLU A 244 13.98 -12.04 -23.54
C GLU A 244 14.34 -11.36 -22.21
N GLU A 245 14.67 -10.07 -22.26
CA GLU A 245 14.98 -9.26 -21.08
C GLU A 245 13.79 -9.05 -20.14
N MET A 246 12.58 -8.78 -20.65
CA MET A 246 11.39 -8.57 -19.80
C MET A 246 10.92 -9.88 -19.16
N MET A 247 11.19 -11.02 -19.79
CA MET A 247 10.77 -12.34 -19.32
C MET A 247 11.88 -13.07 -18.53
N LEU A 248 12.92 -12.35 -18.09
CA LEU A 248 14.11 -12.89 -17.42
C LEU A 248 13.80 -13.91 -16.31
N PHE A 249 12.80 -13.61 -15.47
CA PHE A 249 12.42 -14.49 -14.35
C PHE A 249 11.27 -15.44 -14.66
N ALA A 250 10.62 -15.30 -15.82
CA ALA A 250 9.38 -15.99 -16.15
C ALA A 250 9.54 -17.52 -16.18
N GLY A 251 10.74 -18.06 -16.39
CA GLY A 251 11.02 -19.50 -16.36
C GLY A 251 10.02 -20.30 -17.20
N GLU A 252 9.39 -21.32 -16.60
CA GLU A 252 8.35 -22.15 -17.24
C GLU A 252 6.96 -21.46 -17.36
N ARG A 253 6.85 -20.16 -17.03
CA ARG A 253 5.58 -19.43 -16.97
C ARG A 253 4.55 -20.16 -16.09
N SER A 254 5.03 -20.75 -15.00
CA SER A 254 4.17 -21.50 -14.09
C SER A 254 3.27 -20.52 -13.33
N LEU A 255 1.99 -20.87 -13.26
CA LEU A 255 0.98 -20.12 -12.52
C LEU A 255 0.36 -21.04 -11.47
N PRO A 256 0.96 -21.17 -10.27
CA PRO A 256 0.47 -22.07 -9.25
C PRO A 256 -0.94 -21.66 -8.81
N MET A 257 -1.89 -22.59 -8.84
CA MET A 257 -3.29 -22.29 -8.55
C MET A 257 -3.52 -21.74 -7.15
N TRP A 258 -2.75 -22.18 -6.15
CA TRP A 258 -2.83 -21.64 -4.79
C TRP A 258 -2.47 -20.14 -4.75
N LEU A 259 -1.52 -19.71 -5.59
CA LEU A 259 -1.08 -18.32 -5.67
C LEU A 259 -2.17 -17.47 -6.32
N VAL A 260 -2.77 -17.98 -7.40
CA VAL A 260 -3.93 -17.36 -8.04
C VAL A 260 -5.07 -17.20 -7.03
N VAL A 261 -5.48 -18.28 -6.36
CA VAL A 261 -6.57 -18.22 -5.37
C VAL A 261 -6.26 -17.21 -4.27
N MET A 262 -5.02 -17.17 -3.77
CA MET A 262 -4.61 -16.19 -2.77
C MET A 262 -4.73 -14.75 -3.26
N TYR A 263 -4.14 -14.39 -4.40
CA TYR A 263 -4.22 -13.02 -4.93
C TYR A 263 -5.65 -12.64 -5.26
N MET A 264 -6.39 -13.52 -5.95
CA MET A 264 -7.75 -13.22 -6.40
C MET A 264 -8.70 -13.03 -5.22
N SER A 265 -8.63 -13.89 -4.20
CA SER A 265 -9.41 -13.72 -2.97
C SER A 265 -9.00 -12.48 -2.18
N GLY A 266 -7.69 -12.20 -2.07
CA GLY A 266 -7.17 -10.98 -1.47
C GLY A 266 -7.73 -9.72 -2.12
N HIS A 267 -7.78 -9.67 -3.46
CA HIS A 267 -8.39 -8.56 -4.19
C HIS A 267 -9.89 -8.44 -3.94
N VAL A 268 -10.65 -9.54 -3.90
CA VAL A 268 -12.09 -9.50 -3.57
C VAL A 268 -12.31 -8.94 -2.17
N ILE A 269 -11.56 -9.42 -1.17
CA ILE A 269 -11.65 -8.94 0.21
C ILE A 269 -11.29 -7.45 0.27
N LEU A 270 -10.21 -7.04 -0.40
CA LEU A 270 -9.77 -5.65 -0.42
C LEU A 270 -10.83 -4.72 -1.04
N GLN A 271 -11.46 -5.13 -2.14
CA GLN A 271 -12.54 -4.37 -2.76
C GLN A 271 -13.78 -4.29 -1.86
N ALA A 272 -14.15 -5.39 -1.19
CA ALA A 272 -15.25 -5.38 -0.22
C ALA A 272 -14.97 -4.43 0.96
N LEU A 273 -13.74 -4.46 1.49
CA LEU A 273 -13.31 -3.53 2.54
C LEU A 273 -13.33 -2.07 2.06
N ASN A 274 -12.91 -1.80 0.82
CA ASN A 274 -12.96 -0.45 0.26
C ASN A 274 -14.41 0.07 0.18
N VAL A 275 -15.37 -0.76 -0.26
CA VAL A 275 -16.79 -0.40 -0.28
C VAL A 275 -17.31 -0.15 1.15
N PHE A 276 -16.97 -1.04 2.09
CA PHE A 276 -17.36 -0.89 3.50
C PHE A 276 -16.86 0.42 4.10
N TRP A 277 -15.56 0.73 3.94
CA TRP A 277 -14.95 1.95 4.47
C TRP A 277 -15.49 3.20 3.79
N PHE A 278 -15.75 3.15 2.48
CA PHE A 278 -16.42 4.24 1.80
C PHE A 278 -17.81 4.52 2.39
N GLY A 279 -18.60 3.46 2.62
CA GLY A 279 -19.89 3.58 3.31
C GLY A 279 -19.77 4.22 4.70
N LYS A 280 -18.75 3.85 5.49
CA LYS A 280 -18.47 4.46 6.81
C LYS A 280 -18.11 5.94 6.69
N MET A 281 -17.30 6.33 5.71
CA MET A 281 -16.96 7.74 5.48
C MET A 281 -18.20 8.57 5.13
N ILE A 282 -19.04 8.09 4.22
CA ILE A 282 -20.30 8.77 3.86
C ILE A 282 -21.24 8.86 5.06
N ALA A 283 -21.37 7.80 5.86
CA ALA A 283 -22.17 7.82 7.08
C ALA A 283 -21.65 8.85 8.10
N ALA A 284 -20.33 8.96 8.27
CA ALA A 284 -19.71 9.95 9.15
C ALA A 284 -20.00 11.39 8.68
N VAL A 285 -19.97 11.64 7.37
CA VAL A 285 -20.35 12.94 6.80
C VAL A 285 -21.84 13.24 7.01
N LYS A 286 -22.74 12.29 6.71
CA LYS A 286 -24.19 12.47 6.90
C LYS A 286 -24.53 12.82 8.36
N LYS A 287 -23.90 12.15 9.34
CA LYS A 287 -24.09 12.44 10.77
C LYS A 287 -23.72 13.88 11.15
N ARG A 288 -22.81 14.54 10.43
CA ARG A 288 -22.43 15.94 10.69
C ARG A 288 -23.44 16.93 10.11
N PHE A 289 -24.20 16.56 9.07
CA PHE A 289 -25.19 17.42 8.42
C PHE A 289 -26.61 17.26 8.97
N VAL A 290 -26.97 16.08 9.50
CA VAL A 290 -28.23 15.89 10.22
C VAL A 290 -28.08 16.52 11.61
N LYS A 291 -28.47 17.79 11.75
CA LYS A 291 -28.63 18.44 13.06
C LYS A 291 -29.52 17.56 13.95
N ALA A 292 -29.11 17.34 15.20
CA ALA A 292 -30.04 16.86 16.23
C ALA A 292 -31.28 17.76 16.21
N PRO A 293 -32.51 17.22 16.33
CA PRO A 293 -33.70 18.05 16.44
C PRO A 293 -33.46 19.05 17.57
N GLN A 294 -33.62 20.34 17.30
CA GLN A 294 -33.72 21.33 18.36
C GLN A 294 -34.83 20.83 19.29
N GLN A 295 -34.48 20.42 20.52
CA GLN A 295 -35.44 20.39 21.60
C GLN A 295 -35.84 21.84 21.81
N ASN A 296 -36.83 22.29 21.03
CA ASN A 296 -37.51 23.55 21.23
C ASN A 296 -38.04 23.48 22.65
N GLY A 297 -37.46 24.32 23.51
CA GLY A 297 -37.80 24.40 24.91
C GLY A 297 -39.30 24.49 25.06
N ILE A 298 -39.86 23.51 25.78
CA ILE A 298 -41.18 23.65 26.37
C ILE A 298 -41.03 24.75 27.43
N LYS A 299 -41.13 26.01 27.00
CA LYS A 299 -41.61 27.08 27.88
C LYS A 299 -43.07 26.76 28.16
N LYS A 300 -43.34 26.01 29.24
CA LYS A 300 -44.66 26.08 29.86
C LYS A 300 -44.78 27.48 30.46
N LYS A 301 -45.63 28.29 29.81
CA LYS A 301 -46.16 29.55 30.32
C LYS A 301 -47.14 29.26 31.46
N VAL A 302 -47.15 30.22 32.39
CA VAL A 302 -48.08 30.46 33.51
C VAL A 302 -47.88 29.56 34.72
#